data_AF-A0A2U1C479-F1
#
_entry.id   AF-A0A2U1C479-F1
#
_cell.length_a   1.000
_cell.length_b   1.000
_cell.length_c   1.000
_cell.angle_alpha   90.00
_cell.angle_beta   90.00
_cell.angle_gamma   90.00
#
_symmetry.space_group_name_H-M   'P 1'
#
loop_
_entity.id
_entity.type
_entity.pdbx_description
1 polymer ?
#
loop_
_entity_poly.entity_id
_entity_poly.type
_entity_poly.pdbx_seq_one_letter_code
_entity_poly.pdbx_strand_id
1 'polypeptide(L)'
;MKFIQPTCHTWLACLAALGFASAALAQEQAAASVTAAPAPARMQLSEDGTLVIDKRSKVAWARCVEGTHWNGKTCEGLPLLFDRAEAMATAAARSKAEGVAWRLPRANELRHLVNKRAVPAGVDLALFPAAPGTWHWSSSTRVHTGSINTYNYGSVMHGSGGGTSSHLGSFRNGWAVDMSSGEASGDVAKSSRLPVRLVRPYQ
;
A
#
# COMPACT_ATOMS: atom_id res chain seq x y z
N MET A 1 28.81 -78.20 -16.55
CA MET A 1 28.06 -79.12 -15.67
C MET A 1 26.60 -78.74 -15.82
N LYS A 2 25.82 -79.53 -16.59
CA LYS A 2 24.72 -80.39 -16.11
C LYS A 2 23.72 -79.64 -15.19
N PHE A 3 22.40 -79.68 -15.34
CA PHE A 3 21.40 -80.08 -16.33
C PHE A 3 20.06 -79.97 -15.55
N ILE A 4 18.92 -79.84 -16.22
CA ILE A 4 17.61 -80.42 -15.80
C ILE A 4 16.76 -79.61 -14.79
N GLN A 5 15.63 -79.12 -15.30
CA GLN A 5 14.36 -78.93 -14.58
C GLN A 5 13.66 -80.28 -14.37
N PRO A 6 12.80 -80.43 -13.34
CA PRO A 6 11.53 -81.16 -13.53
C PRO A 6 10.35 -80.45 -12.84
N THR A 7 9.29 -80.05 -13.55
CA THR A 7 8.03 -80.78 -13.87
C THR A 7 7.02 -81.00 -12.75
N CYS A 8 5.75 -80.77 -13.12
CA CYS A 8 4.50 -81.46 -12.71
C CYS A 8 3.93 -81.19 -11.30
N HIS A 9 2.79 -80.50 -11.22
CA HIS A 9 1.41 -81.06 -11.21
C HIS A 9 1.01 -81.57 -9.82
N THR A 10 0.36 -80.68 -9.06
CA THR A 10 -1.08 -80.70 -8.71
C THR A 10 -1.34 -81.53 -7.47
N TRP A 11 -2.05 -80.96 -6.50
CA TRP A 11 -3.16 -81.60 -5.80
C TRP A 11 -4.00 -80.55 -5.09
N LEU A 12 -5.31 -80.65 -5.31
CA LEU A 12 -6.36 -79.82 -4.74
C LEU A 12 -6.52 -80.07 -3.24
N ALA A 13 -6.84 -79.02 -2.49
CA ALA A 13 -7.72 -79.14 -1.34
C ALA A 13 -8.54 -77.84 -1.18
N CYS A 14 -9.85 -77.97 -1.44
CA CYS A 14 -10.88 -76.98 -1.15
C CYS A 14 -10.88 -76.61 0.34
N LEU A 15 -10.98 -75.32 0.63
CA LEU A 15 -11.69 -74.82 1.81
C LEU A 15 -12.44 -73.55 1.41
N ALA A 16 -13.75 -73.72 1.26
CA ALA A 16 -14.70 -72.63 1.13
C ALA A 16 -14.74 -71.85 2.46
N ALA A 17 -14.54 -70.54 2.39
CA ALA A 17 -14.87 -69.63 3.47
C ALA A 17 -15.56 -68.39 2.89
N LEU A 18 -16.80 -68.22 3.31
CA LEU A 18 -17.67 -67.09 3.10
C LEU A 18 -17.00 -65.78 3.54
N GLY A 19 -17.24 -64.67 2.84
CA GLY A 19 -16.88 -63.38 3.40
C GLY A 19 -16.99 -62.19 2.46
N PHE A 20 -18.19 -61.59 2.45
CA PHE A 20 -18.48 -60.18 2.21
C PHE A 20 -17.90 -59.50 0.96
N ALA A 21 -18.78 -59.36 -0.04
CA ALA A 21 -18.69 -58.29 -1.02
C ALA A 21 -18.74 -56.93 -0.30
N SER A 22 -17.58 -56.34 -0.03
CA SER A 22 -17.48 -54.92 0.33
C SER A 22 -17.63 -54.12 -0.96
N ALA A 23 -18.86 -53.71 -1.26
CA ALA A 23 -19.09 -52.58 -2.15
C ALA A 23 -18.42 -51.36 -1.51
N ALA A 24 -17.24 -50.99 -2.01
CA ALA A 24 -16.59 -49.75 -1.65
C ALA A 24 -17.48 -48.60 -2.15
N LEU A 25 -18.35 -48.09 -1.27
CA LEU A 25 -18.94 -46.79 -1.46
C LEU A 25 -17.78 -45.79 -1.38
N ALA A 26 -17.29 -45.40 -2.55
CA ALA A 26 -16.52 -44.18 -2.69
C ALA A 26 -17.41 -43.05 -2.20
N GLN A 27 -17.24 -42.66 -0.93
CA GLN A 27 -17.77 -41.40 -0.44
C GLN A 27 -17.02 -40.30 -1.18
N GLU A 28 -17.64 -39.83 -2.26
CA GLU A 28 -17.36 -38.55 -2.87
C GLU A 28 -17.58 -37.49 -1.78
N GLN A 29 -16.52 -37.20 -1.03
CA GLN A 29 -16.49 -36.05 -0.14
C GLN A 29 -16.51 -34.84 -1.06
N ALA A 30 -17.72 -34.38 -1.37
CA ALA A 30 -17.96 -33.06 -1.90
C ALA A 30 -17.34 -32.09 -0.89
N ALA A 31 -16.10 -31.69 -1.17
CA ALA A 31 -15.48 -30.55 -0.54
C ALA A 31 -16.36 -29.37 -0.90
N ALA A 32 -17.32 -29.07 -0.02
CA ALA A 32 -18.04 -27.83 -0.04
C ALA A 32 -16.99 -26.75 0.19
N SER A 33 -16.44 -26.24 -0.91
CA SER A 33 -15.72 -24.99 -0.94
C SER A 33 -16.70 -23.94 -0.47
N VAL A 34 -16.66 -23.65 0.83
CA VAL A 34 -17.27 -22.44 1.37
C VAL A 34 -16.49 -21.31 0.71
N THR A 35 -17.01 -20.82 -0.41
CA THR A 35 -16.56 -19.59 -1.02
C THR A 35 -16.92 -18.50 -0.02
N ALA A 36 -16.03 -18.24 0.93
CA ALA A 36 -16.16 -17.13 1.84
C ALA A 36 -16.42 -15.89 0.98
N ALA A 37 -17.53 -15.20 1.25
CA ALA A 37 -17.83 -13.95 0.57
C ALA A 37 -16.58 -13.07 0.61
N PRO A 38 -16.14 -12.50 -0.53
CA PRO A 38 -14.93 -11.70 -0.57
C PRO A 38 -15.05 -10.62 0.50
N ALA A 39 -14.06 -10.55 1.39
CA ALA A 39 -14.01 -9.52 2.42
C ALA A 39 -14.24 -8.16 1.73
N PRO A 40 -15.08 -7.28 2.31
CA PRO A 40 -15.41 -6.02 1.66
C PRO A 40 -14.13 -5.27 1.31
N ALA A 41 -14.03 -4.85 0.04
CA ALA A 41 -12.86 -4.10 -0.44
C ALA A 41 -12.63 -2.90 0.48
N ARG A 42 -11.41 -2.82 1.01
CA ARG A 42 -10.99 -1.78 1.97
C ARG A 42 -11.22 -0.37 1.41
N MET A 43 -11.02 -0.22 0.12
CA MET A 43 -11.22 1.00 -0.62
C MET A 43 -12.30 0.79 -1.68
N GLN A 44 -13.17 1.77 -1.85
CA GLN A 44 -14.31 1.70 -2.76
C GLN A 44 -14.44 3.02 -3.53
N LEU A 45 -14.96 2.96 -4.76
CA LEU A 45 -15.23 4.17 -5.52
C LEU A 45 -16.52 4.84 -5.01
N SER A 46 -16.58 6.18 -5.10
CA SER A 46 -17.84 6.90 -4.96
C SER A 46 -18.78 6.60 -6.13
N GLU A 47 -20.07 6.90 -5.98
CA GLU A 47 -21.09 6.71 -7.03
C GLU A 47 -20.69 7.39 -8.35
N ASP A 48 -20.14 8.61 -8.27
CA ASP A 48 -19.66 9.36 -9.44
C ASP A 48 -18.29 8.88 -9.98
N GLY A 49 -17.63 7.94 -9.28
CA GLY A 49 -16.31 7.42 -9.65
C GLY A 49 -15.14 8.42 -9.53
N THR A 50 -15.38 9.63 -9.01
CA THR A 50 -14.38 10.70 -8.87
C THR A 50 -13.54 10.59 -7.59
N LEU A 51 -14.02 9.82 -6.61
CA LEU A 51 -13.38 9.66 -5.30
C LEU A 51 -13.12 8.19 -4.99
N VAL A 52 -12.05 7.95 -4.23
CA VAL A 52 -11.73 6.64 -3.64
C VAL A 52 -11.90 6.75 -2.13
N ILE A 53 -12.88 6.04 -1.58
CA ILE A 53 -13.24 6.04 -0.17
C ILE A 53 -12.47 4.94 0.55
N ASP A 54 -11.60 5.29 1.51
CA ASP A 54 -11.00 4.35 2.46
C ASP A 54 -11.86 4.29 3.72
N LYS A 55 -12.68 3.23 3.83
CA LYS A 55 -13.58 3.02 4.98
C LYS A 55 -12.84 2.78 6.29
N ARG A 56 -11.62 2.25 6.24
CA ARG A 56 -10.79 1.97 7.43
C ARG A 56 -10.22 3.26 8.01
N SER A 57 -9.78 4.17 7.14
CA SER A 57 -9.17 5.44 7.55
C SER A 57 -10.17 6.60 7.63
N LYS A 58 -11.45 6.37 7.28
CA LYS A 58 -12.52 7.39 7.30
C LYS A 58 -12.13 8.63 6.49
N VAL A 59 -11.58 8.38 5.31
CA VAL A 59 -11.13 9.41 4.38
C VAL A 59 -11.56 9.10 2.96
N ALA A 60 -11.85 10.13 2.18
CA ALA A 60 -12.06 10.06 0.75
C ALA A 60 -10.92 10.74 0.02
N TRP A 61 -10.31 10.03 -0.92
CA TRP A 61 -9.21 10.49 -1.74
C TRP A 61 -9.75 11.03 -3.05
N ALA A 62 -9.20 12.15 -3.52
CA ALA A 62 -9.37 12.53 -4.92
C ALA A 62 -8.78 11.42 -5.79
N ARG A 63 -9.51 10.94 -6.81
CA ARG A 63 -9.05 9.85 -7.68
C ARG A 63 -7.90 10.28 -8.58
N CYS A 64 -7.93 11.53 -9.03
CA CYS A 64 -6.88 12.13 -9.83
C CYS A 64 -5.95 12.99 -8.98
N VAL A 65 -4.70 13.11 -9.42
CA VAL A 65 -3.72 14.03 -8.84
C VAL A 65 -4.01 15.45 -9.32
N GLU A 66 -3.59 16.44 -8.54
CA GLU A 66 -3.79 17.85 -8.91
C GLU A 66 -3.15 18.15 -10.28
N GLY A 67 -3.88 18.84 -11.15
CA GLY A 67 -3.51 19.06 -12.56
C GLY A 67 -4.11 18.07 -13.56
N THR A 68 -4.64 16.94 -13.07
CA THR A 68 -5.35 15.96 -13.91
C THR A 68 -6.83 15.91 -13.56
N HIS A 69 -7.67 15.52 -14.51
CA HIS A 69 -9.12 15.45 -14.33
C HIS A 69 -9.66 14.07 -14.72
N TRP A 70 -10.76 13.67 -14.09
CA TRP A 70 -11.41 12.39 -14.36
C TRP A 70 -12.28 12.52 -15.62
N ASN A 71 -12.04 11.69 -16.64
CA ASN A 71 -12.82 11.68 -17.89
C ASN A 71 -13.88 10.55 -17.96
N GLY A 72 -14.11 9.84 -16.85
CA GLY A 72 -14.98 8.66 -16.79
C GLY A 72 -14.26 7.33 -16.96
N LYS A 73 -13.02 7.32 -17.49
CA LYS A 73 -12.21 6.10 -17.67
C LYS A 73 -10.85 6.18 -17.00
N THR A 74 -10.17 7.31 -17.13
CA THR A 74 -8.83 7.55 -16.58
C THR A 74 -8.69 8.99 -16.11
N CYS A 75 -7.61 9.26 -15.37
CA CYS A 75 -7.16 10.62 -15.14
C CYS A 75 -6.43 11.12 -16.38
N GLU A 76 -6.92 12.21 -16.97
CA GLU A 76 -6.39 12.83 -18.18
C GLU A 76 -5.74 14.19 -17.86
N GLY A 77 -4.74 14.55 -18.66
CA GLY A 77 -3.90 15.74 -18.46
C GLY A 77 -2.53 15.40 -17.88
N LEU A 78 -1.76 16.44 -17.56
CA LEU A 78 -0.44 16.32 -16.96
C LEU A 78 -0.50 16.66 -15.47
N PRO A 79 0.13 15.87 -14.59
CA PRO A 79 0.18 16.19 -13.17
C PRO A 79 0.94 17.49 -12.96
N LEU A 80 0.32 18.41 -12.21
CA LEU A 80 1.00 19.64 -11.79
C LEU A 80 1.93 19.32 -10.63
N LEU A 81 3.13 19.91 -10.68
CA LEU A 81 4.15 19.75 -9.67
C LEU A 81 4.25 21.02 -8.84
N PHE A 82 4.15 20.85 -7.52
CA PHE A 82 4.12 21.95 -6.57
C PHE A 82 5.32 21.85 -5.63
N ASP A 83 5.80 22.99 -5.16
CA ASP A 83 6.57 23.01 -3.92
C ASP A 83 5.65 22.73 -2.72
N ARG A 84 6.22 22.55 -1.52
CA ARG A 84 5.43 22.19 -0.34
C ARG A 84 4.44 23.29 0.06
N ALA A 85 4.82 24.57 -0.06
CA ALA A 85 3.97 25.68 0.36
C ALA A 85 2.81 25.86 -0.62
N GLU A 86 3.10 25.80 -1.92
CA GLU A 86 2.10 25.78 -2.98
C GLU A 86 1.14 24.60 -2.82
N ALA A 87 1.64 23.39 -2.51
CA ALA A 87 0.80 22.22 -2.30
C ALA A 87 -0.24 22.46 -1.18
N MET A 88 0.20 23.04 -0.06
CA MET A 88 -0.69 23.41 1.05
C MET A 88 -1.70 24.49 0.64
N ALA A 89 -1.27 25.48 -0.13
CA ALA A 89 -2.12 26.54 -0.63
C ALA A 89 -3.18 26.00 -1.62
N THR A 90 -2.81 25.11 -2.52
CA THR A 90 -3.73 24.45 -3.47
C THR A 90 -4.81 23.66 -2.73
N ALA A 91 -4.44 22.91 -1.68
CA ALA A 91 -5.41 22.20 -0.85
C ALA A 91 -6.42 23.15 -0.17
N ALA A 92 -5.93 24.27 0.37
CA ALA A 92 -6.77 25.28 1.00
C ALA A 92 -7.67 26.00 -0.01
N ALA A 93 -7.15 26.33 -1.19
CA ALA A 93 -7.89 26.96 -2.28
C ALA A 93 -9.04 26.06 -2.76
N ARG A 94 -8.73 24.78 -3.01
CA ARG A 94 -9.76 23.79 -3.38
C ARG A 94 -10.80 23.61 -2.29
N SER A 95 -10.38 23.61 -1.03
CA SER A 95 -11.31 23.53 0.09
C SER A 95 -12.31 24.66 0.10
N LYS A 96 -11.83 25.88 -0.10
CA LYS A 96 -12.66 27.08 -0.15
C LYS A 96 -13.59 27.09 -1.36
N ALA A 97 -13.11 26.63 -2.52
CA ALA A 97 -13.88 26.60 -3.75
C ALA A 97 -15.04 25.58 -3.70
N GLU A 98 -14.79 24.39 -3.15
CA GLU A 98 -15.78 23.31 -3.10
C GLU A 98 -16.61 23.29 -1.80
N GLY A 99 -16.23 24.08 -0.78
CA GLY A 99 -16.86 24.03 0.54
C GLY A 99 -16.58 22.72 1.30
N VAL A 100 -15.52 22.00 0.92
CA VAL A 100 -15.15 20.68 1.44
C VAL A 100 -13.79 20.78 2.11
N ALA A 101 -13.57 20.09 3.23
CA ALA A 101 -12.30 20.13 3.96
C ALA A 101 -11.19 19.30 3.26
N TRP A 102 -10.71 19.77 2.11
CA TRP A 102 -9.57 19.19 1.39
C TRP A 102 -8.26 19.51 2.11
N ARG A 103 -7.42 18.50 2.28
CA ARG A 103 -6.11 18.65 2.90
C ARG A 103 -5.06 17.78 2.24
N LEU A 104 -3.81 18.11 2.51
CA LEU A 104 -2.70 17.22 2.22
C LEU A 104 -2.78 15.98 3.13
N PRO A 105 -2.53 14.78 2.57
CA PRO A 105 -2.51 13.54 3.33
C PRO A 105 -1.26 13.46 4.21
N ARG A 106 -1.39 12.77 5.34
CA ARG A 106 -0.27 12.44 6.22
C ARG A 106 0.57 11.34 5.59
N ALA A 107 1.85 11.24 5.98
CA ALA A 107 2.79 10.32 5.35
C ALA A 107 2.32 8.87 5.54
N ASN A 108 1.77 8.57 6.72
CA ASN A 108 1.15 7.28 6.97
C ASN A 108 -0.06 7.04 6.07
N GLU A 109 -0.93 8.02 5.82
CA GLU A 109 -2.10 7.86 4.94
C GLU A 109 -1.66 7.49 3.51
N LEU A 110 -0.64 8.16 2.95
CA LEU A 110 -0.08 7.84 1.63
C LEU A 110 0.53 6.43 1.59
N ARG A 111 1.32 6.06 2.60
CA ARG A 111 1.92 4.72 2.68
C ARG A 111 0.88 3.60 2.71
N HIS A 112 -0.32 3.87 3.24
CA HIS A 112 -1.40 2.90 3.27
C HIS A 112 -2.07 2.66 1.90
N LEU A 113 -1.86 3.55 0.93
CA LEU A 113 -2.31 3.37 -0.46
C LEU A 113 -1.40 2.41 -1.23
N VAL A 114 -0.14 2.29 -0.83
CA VAL A 114 0.84 1.44 -1.51
C VAL A 114 0.72 0.00 -1.02
N ASN A 115 0.38 -0.90 -1.92
CA ASN A 115 0.44 -2.33 -1.67
C ASN A 115 1.87 -2.85 -1.88
N LYS A 116 2.63 -2.95 -0.79
CA LYS A 116 4.02 -3.45 -0.81
C LYS A 116 4.15 -4.94 -1.12
N ARG A 117 3.05 -5.68 -1.09
CA ARG A 117 3.01 -7.13 -1.38
C ARG A 117 2.66 -7.41 -2.85
N ALA A 118 2.16 -6.40 -3.57
CA ALA A 118 1.92 -6.53 -5.00
C ALA A 118 3.25 -6.63 -5.77
N VAL A 119 3.21 -7.25 -6.96
CA VAL A 119 4.34 -7.35 -7.87
C VAL A 119 3.91 -6.75 -9.21
N PRO A 120 4.42 -5.57 -9.61
CA PRO A 120 5.28 -4.68 -8.82
C PRO A 120 4.55 -4.03 -7.63
N ALA A 121 5.30 -3.59 -6.63
CA ALA A 121 4.75 -2.79 -5.55
C ALA A 121 4.21 -1.45 -6.10
N GLY A 122 3.14 -0.94 -5.51
CA GLY A 122 2.58 0.33 -5.94
C GLY A 122 1.16 0.56 -5.46
N VAL A 123 0.55 1.61 -5.99
CA VAL A 123 -0.87 1.89 -5.83
C VAL A 123 -1.71 0.96 -6.71
N ASP A 124 -2.93 0.67 -6.26
CA ASP A 124 -3.90 -0.06 -7.07
C ASP A 124 -4.35 0.80 -8.25
N LEU A 125 -3.96 0.40 -9.46
CA LEU A 125 -4.27 1.13 -10.70
C LEU A 125 -5.75 1.05 -11.10
N ALA A 126 -6.52 0.09 -10.58
CA ALA A 126 -7.96 0.06 -10.80
C ALA A 126 -8.66 1.22 -10.05
N LEU A 127 -8.18 1.52 -8.83
CA LEU A 127 -8.65 2.64 -8.04
C LEU A 127 -8.05 3.96 -8.52
N PHE A 128 -6.75 3.97 -8.82
CA PHE A 128 -5.98 5.17 -9.17
C PHE A 128 -5.32 5.03 -10.55
N PRO A 129 -6.09 5.15 -11.65
CA PRO A 129 -5.55 5.03 -13.00
C PRO A 129 -4.66 6.23 -13.34
N ALA A 130 -3.63 5.99 -14.15
CA ALA A 130 -2.62 6.97 -14.53
C ALA A 130 -1.94 7.69 -13.35
N ALA A 131 -1.95 7.09 -12.15
CA ALA A 131 -1.28 7.66 -10.99
C ALA A 131 0.24 7.60 -11.16
N PRO A 132 0.96 8.72 -10.99
CA PRO A 132 2.42 8.69 -11.07
C PRO A 132 3.00 7.89 -9.90
N GLY A 133 3.88 6.94 -10.19
CA GLY A 133 4.63 6.16 -9.20
C GLY A 133 5.84 6.91 -8.64
N THR A 134 5.67 8.18 -8.28
CA THR A 134 6.75 9.07 -7.83
C THR A 134 6.51 9.58 -6.41
N TRP A 135 7.44 10.39 -5.89
CA TRP A 135 7.31 11.06 -4.61
C TRP A 135 6.13 12.03 -4.57
N HIS A 136 5.26 11.92 -3.57
CA HIS A 136 4.11 12.80 -3.35
C HIS A 136 4.26 13.57 -2.04
N TRP A 137 3.83 14.83 -2.04
CA TRP A 137 3.87 15.66 -0.84
C TRP A 137 2.94 15.15 0.27
N SER A 138 3.42 15.21 1.51
CA SER A 138 2.64 14.93 2.71
C SER A 138 2.56 16.15 3.64
N SER A 139 1.42 16.30 4.34
CA SER A 139 1.26 17.30 5.41
C SER A 139 2.04 16.97 6.69
N SER A 140 2.59 15.76 6.82
CA SER A 140 3.39 15.39 7.99
C SER A 140 4.52 16.39 8.22
N THR A 141 4.70 16.79 9.47
CA THR A 141 5.83 17.61 9.93
C THR A 141 6.89 16.72 10.54
N ARG A 142 8.15 17.12 10.38
CA ARG A 142 9.24 16.48 11.12
C ARG A 142 9.24 17.09 12.53
N VAL A 143 8.99 16.26 13.54
CA VAL A 143 9.26 16.60 14.94
C VAL A 143 10.61 16.01 15.26
N HIS A 144 11.64 16.84 15.39
CA HIS A 144 12.96 16.38 15.80
C HIS A 144 13.04 16.36 17.32
N THR A 145 12.91 15.19 17.92
CA THR A 145 13.23 14.96 19.34
C THR A 145 14.69 14.48 19.45
N GLY A 146 15.63 15.36 19.10
CA GLY A 146 17.03 15.10 19.40
C GLY A 146 17.22 15.14 20.91
N SER A 147 17.83 14.10 21.50
CA SER A 147 18.32 14.19 22.88
C SER A 147 19.45 15.21 22.89
N ILE A 148 19.16 16.40 23.40
CA ILE A 148 20.19 17.40 23.65
C ILE A 148 20.87 16.98 24.95
N ASN A 149 22.13 16.53 24.86
CA ASN A 149 22.96 16.42 26.05
C ASN A 149 23.41 17.83 26.44
N THR A 150 22.71 18.44 27.40
CA THR A 150 23.00 19.77 27.95
C THR A 150 24.43 19.89 28.49
N TYR A 151 25.07 18.78 28.87
CA TYR A 151 26.42 18.74 29.43
C TYR A 151 27.50 18.29 28.42
N ASN A 152 27.24 18.41 27.11
CA ASN A 152 28.26 18.12 26.10
C ASN A 152 29.32 19.23 26.02
N TYR A 153 30.33 19.15 26.89
CA TYR A 153 31.45 20.11 26.95
C TYR A 153 32.30 20.17 25.67
N GLY A 154 32.29 19.11 24.84
CA GLY A 154 33.02 19.10 23.55
C GLY A 154 32.49 20.13 22.55
N SER A 155 31.23 20.54 22.70
CA SER A 155 30.60 21.58 21.88
C SER A 155 31.04 22.99 22.25
N VAL A 156 31.35 23.22 23.53
CA VAL A 156 31.78 24.52 24.05
C VAL A 156 33.22 24.83 23.64
N MET A 157 34.07 23.79 23.53
CA MET A 157 35.49 23.96 23.20
C MET A 157 35.77 24.21 21.71
N HIS A 158 34.91 23.75 20.81
CA HIS A 158 35.15 23.86 19.36
C HIS A 158 34.42 25.04 18.70
N GLY A 159 33.69 25.87 19.46
CA GLY A 159 32.84 26.95 18.91
C GLY A 159 31.73 26.46 17.97
N SER A 160 31.67 25.16 17.67
CA SER A 160 30.58 24.52 16.96
C SER A 160 29.43 24.38 17.94
N GLY A 161 28.47 25.29 17.85
CA GLY A 161 27.24 25.29 18.64
C GLY A 161 26.72 23.87 18.82
N GLY A 162 26.72 23.41 20.07
CA GLY A 162 26.43 22.03 20.41
C GLY A 162 25.15 21.56 19.74
N GLY A 163 25.30 20.54 18.91
CA GLY A 163 24.21 19.84 18.26
C GLY A 163 23.32 20.67 17.33
N THR A 164 23.64 21.93 16.97
CA THR A 164 22.66 22.80 16.27
C THR A 164 22.78 22.80 14.73
N SER A 165 23.88 22.32 14.15
CA SER A 165 24.11 22.37 12.69
C SER A 165 23.14 21.49 11.88
N SER A 166 22.60 20.42 12.49
CA SER A 166 21.59 19.56 11.85
C SER A 166 20.17 20.14 11.95
N HIS A 167 19.94 21.10 12.85
CA HIS A 167 18.61 21.64 13.09
C HIS A 167 18.19 22.62 11.99
N LEU A 168 19.10 23.47 11.50
CA LEU A 168 18.78 24.45 10.46
C LEU A 168 18.37 23.80 9.12
N GLY A 169 19.04 22.71 8.73
CA GLY A 169 18.73 21.97 7.50
C GLY A 169 17.33 21.33 7.52
N SER A 170 16.90 20.84 8.68
CA SER A 170 15.61 20.17 8.84
C SER A 170 14.41 21.09 8.56
N PHE A 171 14.52 22.40 8.79
CA PHE A 171 13.42 23.33 8.50
C PHE A 171 13.21 23.55 7.00
N ARG A 172 14.24 23.27 6.18
CA ARG A 172 14.17 23.37 4.72
C ARG A 172 13.62 22.10 4.08
N ASN A 173 13.39 21.04 4.85
CA ASN A 173 12.91 19.75 4.37
C ASN A 173 11.44 19.51 4.75
N GLY A 174 10.77 18.65 4.00
CA GLY A 174 9.38 18.25 4.17
C GLY A 174 9.21 16.75 3.96
N TRP A 175 8.07 16.24 4.40
CA TRP A 175 7.73 14.83 4.22
C TRP A 175 7.14 14.57 2.84
N ALA A 176 7.65 13.55 2.18
CA ALA A 176 7.08 12.98 0.97
C ALA A 176 7.07 11.45 1.03
N VAL A 177 6.24 10.83 0.20
CA VAL A 177 6.13 9.37 0.09
C VAL A 177 6.23 8.97 -1.38
N ASP A 178 7.11 8.04 -1.70
CA ASP A 178 7.18 7.44 -3.03
C ASP A 178 6.04 6.42 -3.20
N MET A 179 5.21 6.61 -4.23
CA MET A 179 4.02 5.80 -4.45
C MET A 179 4.30 4.47 -5.16
N SER A 180 5.51 4.25 -5.68
CA SER A 180 5.93 2.96 -6.23
C SER A 180 6.42 2.01 -5.13
N SER A 181 7.27 2.48 -4.21
CA SER A 181 7.84 1.67 -3.13
C SER A 181 7.10 1.78 -1.78
N GLY A 182 6.37 2.88 -1.56
CA GLY A 182 5.83 3.24 -0.25
C GLY A 182 6.90 3.65 0.75
N GLU A 183 8.08 4.06 0.27
CA GLU A 183 9.12 4.70 1.06
C GLU A 183 8.66 6.10 1.48
N ALA A 184 8.93 6.49 2.73
CA ALA A 184 8.61 7.81 3.24
C ALA A 184 9.89 8.49 3.72
N SER A 185 10.13 9.70 3.23
CA SER A 185 11.31 10.49 3.55
C SER A 185 10.88 11.85 4.11
N GLY A 186 11.52 12.27 5.19
CA GLY A 186 11.39 13.61 5.76
C GLY A 186 12.48 14.58 5.29
N ASP A 187 13.37 14.14 4.40
CA ASP A 187 14.55 14.88 3.93
C ASP A 187 14.37 15.50 2.54
N VAL A 188 13.13 15.59 2.06
CA VAL A 188 12.85 16.19 0.75
C VAL A 188 12.85 17.71 0.88
N ALA A 189 13.68 18.41 0.11
CA ALA A 189 13.72 19.86 0.11
C ALA A 189 12.33 20.45 -0.19
N LYS A 190 11.86 21.41 0.62
CA LYS A 190 10.52 22.01 0.47
C LYS A 190 10.29 22.68 -0.89
N SER A 191 11.36 23.07 -1.57
CA SER A 191 11.36 23.64 -2.92
C SER A 191 11.28 22.60 -4.04
N SER A 192 11.38 21.30 -3.73
CA SER A 192 11.23 20.23 -4.70
C SER A 192 9.83 20.23 -5.31
N ARG A 193 9.75 20.02 -6.63
CA ARG A 193 8.49 20.04 -7.37
C ARG A 193 7.92 18.63 -7.43
N LEU A 194 6.90 18.34 -6.63
CA LEU A 194 6.28 17.03 -6.51
C LEU A 194 4.77 17.08 -6.78
N PRO A 195 4.17 16.00 -7.31
CA PRO A 195 2.73 15.88 -7.43
C PRO A 195 2.03 15.88 -6.06
N VAL A 196 0.77 16.31 -6.08
CA VAL A 196 -0.08 16.40 -4.90
C VAL A 196 -1.35 15.59 -5.14
N ARG A 197 -1.73 14.80 -4.13
CA ARG A 197 -3.01 14.13 -4.07
C ARG A 197 -3.73 14.59 -2.81
N LEU A 198 -4.96 15.05 -2.95
CA LEU A 198 -5.73 15.58 -1.83
C LEU A 198 -6.65 14.52 -1.23
N VAL A 199 -6.90 14.71 0.07
CA VAL A 199 -7.79 13.86 0.86
C VAL A 199 -8.76 14.73 1.64
N ARG A 200 -9.99 14.23 1.84
CA ARG A 200 -11.00 14.83 2.69
C ARG A 200 -11.52 13.83 3.73
N PRO A 201 -12.03 14.28 4.88
CA PRO A 201 -12.74 13.40 5.81
C PRO A 201 -13.94 12.72 5.16
N TYR A 202 -14.24 11.49 5.57
CA TYR A 202 -15.41 10.72 5.13
C TYR A 202 -16.06 10.05 6.36
N GLN A 203 -17.35 10.29 6.60
CA GLN A 203 -18.06 9.82 7.78
C GLN A 203 -18.62 8.40 7.58
#